data_AF-A0A6A3EXA7-F1
#
_entry.id   AF-A0A6A3EXA7-F1
#
_cell.length_a   1.000
_cell.length_b   1.000
_cell.length_c   1.000
_cell.angle_alpha   90.00
_cell.angle_beta   90.00
_cell.angle_gamma   90.00
#
_symmetry.space_group_name_H-M   'P 1'
#
loop_
_entity.id
_entity.type
_entity.pdbx_description
1 polymer ?
#
loop_
_entity_poly.entity_id
_entity_poly.type
_entity_poly.pdbx_seq_one_letter_code
_entity_poly.pdbx_strand_id
1 'polypeptide(L)'
;MQGLGLCGEPLVSGITSNLGGMSVSSYAVNYAASMDQSSAGPGATDMTNHVVSVAKECPNTVFVLGGYSQGASVTATLGSGGTIPENLGPARRMDPSTA
;
A
#
# COMPACT_ATOMS: atom_id res chain seq x y z
N MET A 1 10.99 -13.33 6.43
CA MET A 1 9.55 -13.56 6.13
C MET A 1 8.98 -12.21 5.73
N GLN A 2 8.42 -12.09 4.53
CA GLN A 2 7.75 -10.86 4.12
C GLN A 2 6.41 -10.79 4.84
N GLY A 3 6.00 -9.59 5.26
CA GLY A 3 4.82 -9.38 6.06
C GLY A 3 4.54 -7.90 6.23
N LEU A 4 3.43 -7.59 6.89
CA LEU A 4 2.99 -6.20 7.08
C LEU A 4 3.87 -5.42 8.06
N GLY A 5 4.72 -6.11 8.81
CA GLY A 5 5.63 -5.52 9.77
C GLY A 5 4.92 -4.92 10.98
N LEU A 6 5.70 -4.31 11.88
CA LEU A 6 5.23 -3.82 13.19
C LEU A 6 4.10 -2.80 13.11
N CYS A 7 4.07 -1.96 12.07
CA CYS A 7 3.04 -0.95 11.89
C CYS A 7 1.86 -1.44 11.04
N GLY A 8 2.10 -2.34 10.09
CA GLY A 8 1.06 -2.76 9.13
C GLY A 8 0.07 -3.76 9.71
N GLU A 9 0.53 -4.71 10.55
CA GLU A 9 -0.36 -5.67 11.21
C GLU A 9 -1.45 -4.99 12.07
N PRO A 10 -1.12 -4.07 13.00
CA PRO A 10 -2.14 -3.39 13.78
C PRO A 10 -3.04 -2.47 12.92
N LEU A 11 -2.50 -1.87 11.86
CA LEU A 11 -3.30 -1.07 10.93
C LEU A 11 -4.37 -1.92 10.23
N VAL A 12 -3.99 -3.08 9.66
CA VAL A 12 -4.94 -3.98 8.98
C VAL A 12 -5.98 -4.53 9.97
N SER A 13 -5.54 -4.88 11.18
CA SER A 13 -6.47 -5.32 12.25
C SER A 13 -7.49 -4.23 12.61
N GLY A 14 -7.04 -2.98 12.75
CA GLY A 14 -7.91 -1.83 13.03
C GLY A 14 -8.90 -1.55 11.90
N ILE A 15 -8.45 -1.53 10.64
CA ILE A 15 -9.33 -1.34 9.47
C ILE A 15 -10.39 -2.44 9.41
N THR A 16 -9.98 -3.70 9.54
CA THR A 16 -10.88 -4.86 9.49
C THR A 16 -11.95 -4.77 10.59
N SER A 17 -11.57 -4.34 11.79
CA SER A 17 -12.49 -4.21 12.92
C SER A 17 -13.49 -3.06 12.74
N ASN A 18 -13.08 -1.95 12.11
CA ASN A 18 -13.93 -0.77 11.93
C ASN A 18 -14.86 -0.87 10.71
N LEU A 19 -14.46 -1.61 9.66
CA LEU A 19 -15.24 -1.76 8.43
C LEU A 19 -16.16 -2.98 8.44
N GLY A 20 -16.83 -3.23 9.57
CA GLY A 20 -17.73 -4.37 9.75
C GLY A 20 -18.71 -4.54 8.59
N GLY A 21 -18.74 -5.72 7.98
CA GLY A 21 -19.57 -6.04 6.81
C GLY A 21 -18.92 -5.80 5.45
N MET A 22 -17.72 -5.20 5.39
CA MET A 22 -16.91 -5.12 4.18
C MET A 22 -15.85 -6.23 4.15
N SER A 23 -15.54 -6.74 2.97
CA SER A 23 -14.38 -7.61 2.78
C SER A 23 -13.11 -6.79 2.80
N VAL A 24 -12.18 -7.12 3.69
CA VAL A 24 -10.86 -6.49 3.79
C VAL A 24 -9.79 -7.51 3.41
N SER A 25 -8.93 -7.17 2.45
CA SER A 25 -7.73 -7.92 2.11
C SER A 25 -6.49 -7.06 2.33
N SER A 26 -5.35 -7.71 2.56
CA SER A 26 -4.07 -7.03 2.79
C SER A 26 -2.99 -7.63 1.90
N TYR A 27 -2.10 -6.77 1.40
CA TYR A 27 -0.94 -7.18 0.63
C TYR A 27 0.31 -6.56 1.25
N ALA A 28 1.27 -7.42 1.61
CA ALA A 28 2.60 -6.98 2.02
C ALA A 28 3.45 -6.81 0.76
N VAL A 29 3.92 -5.59 0.50
CA VAL A 29 4.79 -5.30 -0.64
C VAL A 29 6.03 -6.20 -0.60
N ASN A 30 6.31 -6.86 -1.71
CA ASN A 30 7.38 -7.82 -1.82
C ASN A 30 8.67 -7.14 -2.28
N TYR A 31 9.52 -6.77 -1.30
CA TYR A 31 10.83 -6.17 -1.56
C TYR A 31 11.81 -6.47 -0.41
N ALA A 32 13.10 -6.20 -0.63
CA ALA A 32 14.16 -6.60 0.30
C ALA A 32 14.23 -5.79 1.61
N ALA A 33 13.64 -4.59 1.65
CA ALA A 33 13.72 -3.68 2.80
C ALA A 33 15.15 -3.43 3.33
N SER A 34 16.09 -3.10 2.44
CA SER A 34 17.51 -2.88 2.76
C SER A 34 17.74 -1.58 3.53
N MET A 35 18.58 -1.53 4.57
CA MET A 35 18.80 -0.30 5.36
C MET A 35 19.28 0.92 4.56
N ASP A 36 19.87 0.71 3.39
CA ASP A 36 20.44 1.74 2.51
C ASP A 36 19.44 2.41 1.55
N GLN A 37 18.13 2.13 1.66
CA GLN A 37 17.09 2.69 0.78
C GLN A 37 17.12 2.23 -0.68
N SER A 38 18.06 1.36 -1.07
CA SER A 38 18.21 0.91 -2.46
C SER A 38 16.99 0.13 -2.97
N SER A 39 16.26 -0.56 -2.09
CA SER A 39 15.10 -1.37 -2.48
C SER A 39 13.76 -0.61 -2.53
N ALA A 40 13.75 0.70 -2.31
CA ALA A 40 12.53 1.51 -2.40
C ALA A 40 11.92 1.53 -3.82
N GLY A 41 12.76 1.64 -4.85
CA GLY A 41 12.33 1.57 -6.26
C GLY A 41 11.66 0.23 -6.62
N PRO A 42 12.33 -0.91 -6.41
CA PRO A 42 11.72 -2.23 -6.59
C PRO A 42 10.42 -2.42 -5.80
N GLY A 43 10.34 -1.93 -4.56
CA GLY A 43 9.10 -1.98 -3.78
C GLY A 43 7.98 -1.14 -4.39
N ALA A 44 8.29 0.04 -4.93
CA ALA A 44 7.29 0.89 -5.59
C ALA A 44 6.75 0.22 -6.88
N THR A 45 7.60 -0.48 -7.62
CA THR A 45 7.19 -1.30 -8.78
C THR A 45 6.26 -2.44 -8.36
N ASP A 46 6.60 -3.18 -7.31
CA ASP A 46 5.75 -4.27 -6.81
C ASP A 46 4.37 -3.75 -6.34
N MET A 47 4.35 -2.69 -5.53
CA MET A 47 3.12 -2.05 -5.10
C MET A 47 2.27 -1.56 -6.29
N THR A 48 2.91 -0.94 -7.29
CA THR A 48 2.23 -0.48 -8.53
C THR A 48 1.58 -1.66 -9.25
N ASN A 49 2.31 -2.74 -9.47
CA ASN A 49 1.81 -3.92 -10.18
C ASN A 49 0.62 -4.55 -9.45
N HIS A 50 0.69 -4.67 -8.12
CA HIS A 50 -0.40 -5.21 -7.33
C HIS A 50 -1.65 -4.34 -7.41
N VAL A 51 -1.51 -3.03 -7.17
CA VAL A 51 -2.63 -2.08 -7.24
C VAL A 51 -3.28 -2.09 -8.62
N VAL A 52 -2.49 -2.08 -9.69
CA VAL A 52 -2.99 -2.14 -11.07
C VAL A 52 -3.74 -3.44 -11.35
N SER A 53 -3.24 -4.59 -10.88
CA SER A 53 -3.93 -5.88 -11.05
C SER A 53 -5.29 -5.88 -10.37
N VAL A 54 -5.33 -5.50 -9.09
CA VAL A 54 -6.57 -5.47 -8.30
C VAL A 54 -7.55 -4.44 -8.87
N ALA A 55 -7.09 -3.28 -9.33
CA ALA A 55 -7.96 -2.27 -9.92
C ALA A 55 -8.58 -2.74 -11.25
N LYS A 56 -7.87 -3.60 -12.02
CA LYS A 56 -8.41 -4.21 -13.24
C LYS A 56 -9.43 -5.30 -12.93
N GLU A 57 -9.17 -6.12 -11.93
CA GLU A 57 -10.04 -7.24 -11.55
C GLU A 57 -11.27 -6.79 -10.74
N CYS A 58 -11.11 -5.76 -9.92
CA CYS A 58 -12.11 -5.26 -8.98
C CYS A 58 -12.12 -3.72 -9.01
N PRO A 59 -12.73 -3.10 -10.03
CA PRO A 59 -12.65 -1.65 -10.29
C PRO A 59 -13.27 -0.76 -9.20
N ASN A 60 -14.09 -1.34 -8.32
CA ASN A 60 -14.71 -0.64 -7.19
C ASN A 60 -13.94 -0.81 -5.87
N THR A 61 -12.76 -1.44 -5.89
CA THR A 61 -11.93 -1.60 -4.70
C THR A 61 -11.45 -0.25 -4.19
N VAL A 62 -11.62 -0.02 -2.89
CA VAL A 62 -11.01 1.12 -2.20
C VAL A 62 -9.63 0.71 -1.70
N PHE A 63 -8.60 1.46 -2.07
CA PHE A 63 -7.23 1.17 -1.69
C PHE A 63 -6.78 2.04 -0.52
N VAL A 64 -6.19 1.40 0.48
CA VAL A 64 -5.45 2.07 1.56
C VAL A 64 -3.99 1.72 1.41
N LEU A 65 -3.16 2.70 1.04
CA LEU A 65 -1.73 2.50 0.78
C LEU A 65 -0.92 3.18 1.88
N GLY A 66 0.02 2.45 2.46
CA GLY A 66 0.83 2.95 3.57
C GLY A 66 2.20 2.31 3.61
N GLY A 67 3.09 2.91 4.40
CA GLY A 67 4.45 2.43 4.57
C GLY A 67 5.17 3.16 5.70
N TYR A 68 6.07 2.46 6.38
CA TYR A 68 6.89 2.98 7.49
C TYR A 68 8.38 2.91 7.13
N SER A 69 9.16 3.91 7.55
CA SER A 69 10.59 4.03 7.22
C SER A 69 10.82 3.91 5.71
N GLN A 70 11.59 2.94 5.22
CA GLN A 70 11.73 2.70 3.78
C GLN A 70 10.40 2.49 3.05
N GLY A 71 9.45 1.83 3.71
CA GLY A 71 8.12 1.62 3.17
C GLY A 71 7.42 2.94 2.83
N ALA A 72 7.71 4.02 3.57
CA ALA A 72 7.15 5.33 3.25
C ALA A 72 7.72 5.87 1.92
N SER A 73 9.00 5.61 1.62
CA SER A 73 9.60 5.93 0.32
C SER A 73 8.98 5.08 -0.79
N VAL A 74 8.76 3.79 -0.55
CA VAL A 74 8.02 2.90 -1.47
C VAL A 74 6.65 3.47 -1.82
N THR A 75 5.86 3.88 -0.82
CA THR A 75 4.52 4.47 -1.02
C THR A 75 4.61 5.82 -1.72
N ALA A 76 5.58 6.66 -1.37
CA ALA A 76 5.74 8.00 -1.96
C ALA A 76 6.17 7.96 -3.45
N THR A 77 6.89 6.92 -3.86
CA THR A 77 7.39 6.72 -5.22
C THR A 77 6.45 5.84 -6.06
N LEU A 78 5.27 5.50 -5.54
CA LEU A 78 4.25 4.73 -6.25
C LEU A 78 3.93 5.34 -7.62
N GLY A 79 3.85 4.52 -8.67
CA GLY A 79 3.61 4.98 -10.04
C GLY A 79 4.80 5.63 -10.74
N SER A 80 5.96 5.76 -10.09
CA SER A 80 7.18 6.27 -10.76
C SER A 80 7.83 5.26 -11.72
N GLY A 81 7.36 4.01 -11.72
CA GLY A 81 7.82 2.92 -12.59
C GLY A 81 6.74 2.26 -13.46
N GLY A 82 5.51 2.77 -13.46
CA GLY A 82 4.36 2.21 -14.19
C GLY A 82 3.11 3.08 -14.06
N THR A 83 2.12 2.90 -14.93
CA THR A 83 0.90 3.72 -14.91
C THR A 83 -0.10 3.25 -13.84
N ILE A 84 -0.40 4.14 -12.88
CA ILE A 84 -1.51 3.97 -11.93
C ILE A 84 -2.80 4.46 -12.61
N PRO A 85 -3.89 3.68 -12.62
CA PRO A 85 -5.18 4.09 -13.19
C PRO A 85 -5.69 5.43 -12.61
N GLU A 86 -6.13 6.35 -13.46
CA GLU A 86 -6.63 7.69 -13.05
C GLU A 86 -7.82 7.63 -12.08
N ASN A 87 -8.61 6.55 -12.11
CA ASN A 87 -9.75 6.34 -11.22
C ASN A 87 -9.35 6.03 -9.76
N LEU A 88 -8.05 5.83 -9.46
CA LEU A 88 -7.55 5.73 -8.09
C LEU A 88 -7.43 7.10 -7.40
N GLY A 89 -7.69 8.18 -8.14
CA GLY A 89 -7.71 9.55 -7.64
C GLY A 89 -6.33 10.06 -7.20
N PRO A 90 -6.19 11.36 -6.91
CA PRO A 90 -5.01 11.85 -6.21
C PRO A 90 -4.98 11.17 -4.84
N ALA A 91 -3.89 10.47 -4.52
CA ALA A 91 -3.70 9.82 -3.23
C ALA A 91 -4.02 10.82 -2.10
N ARG A 92 -5.19 10.69 -1.49
CA ARG A 92 -5.58 11.57 -0.39
C ARG A 92 -4.76 11.09 0.81
N ARG A 93 -3.76 11.87 1.21
CA ARG A 93 -3.01 11.61 2.43
C ARG A 93 -4.00 11.48 3.59
N MET A 94 -3.94 10.36 4.30
CA MET A 94 -4.70 10.18 5.53
C MET A 94 -4.21 11.24 6.53
N ASP A 95 -5.13 12.00 7.11
CA ASP A 95 -4.80 12.99 8.13
C ASP A 95 -4.43 12.23 9.42
N PRO A 96 -3.21 12.37 9.95
CA PRO A 96 -2.80 11.67 11.17
C PRO A 96 -3.68 12.00 12.40
N SER A 97 -4.51 13.05 12.36
CA SER A 97 -5.49 13.36 13.42
C SER A 97 -6.78 12.54 13.37
N THR A 98 -6.97 11.71 12.34
CA THR A 98 -8.17 10.87 12.15
C THR A 98 -7.96 9.37 12.42
N ALA A 99 -6.80 9.01 12.98
CA ALA A 99 -6.45 7.64 13.38
C ALA A 99 -6.59 7.43 14.89
#